data_AF-A0A183S753-F1
#
_entry.id   AF-A0A183S753-F1
#
_cell.length_a   1.000
_cell.length_b   1.000
_cell.length_c   1.000
_cell.angle_alpha   90.00
_cell.angle_beta   90.00
_cell.angle_gamma   90.00
#
_symmetry.space_group_name_H-M   'P 1'
#
loop_
_entity.id
_entity.type
_entity.pdbx_description
1 polymer ?
#
loop_
_entity_poly.entity_id
_entity_poly.type
_entity_poly.pdbx_seq_one_letter_code
_entity_poly.pdbx_strand_id
1 'polypeptide(L)'
;MSTHIFEQGNVQLMSSKKHTFDVAAVSPEALACDVAAKIAEFDTNYQTALGLNLDSLSSNAFKALRRQLPMTRAKVEWNKIAAYQAGAEISRTS
;
A
#
# COMPACT_ATOMS: atom_id res chain seq x y z
N MET A 1 -13.35 7.60 -3.34
CA MET A 1 -12.58 8.19 -2.23
C MET A 1 -11.33 8.84 -2.81
N SER A 2 -11.09 10.11 -2.46
CA SER A 2 -9.88 10.86 -2.83
C SER A 2 -9.35 11.57 -1.59
N THR A 3 -8.07 11.42 -1.31
CA THR A 3 -7.40 12.06 -0.16
C THR A 3 -6.04 12.60 -0.59
N HIS A 4 -5.69 13.79 -0.11
CA HIS A 4 -4.46 14.48 -0.46
C HIS A 4 -3.77 15.00 0.79
N ILE A 5 -2.52 14.59 1.00
CA ILE A 5 -1.65 15.05 2.09
C ILE A 5 -0.50 15.85 1.48
N PHE A 6 -0.32 17.08 1.97
CA PHE A 6 0.72 18.02 1.51
C PHE A 6 1.77 18.35 2.58
N GLU A 7 1.64 17.78 3.77
CA GLU A 7 2.61 18.03 4.83
C GLU A 7 3.91 17.26 4.53
N GLN A 8 4.99 18.01 4.30
CA GLN A 8 6.34 17.48 4.01
C GLN A 8 6.44 16.63 2.72
N GLY A 9 5.53 16.84 1.77
CA GLY A 9 5.53 16.13 0.48
C GLY A 9 4.22 16.33 -0.29
N ASN A 10 4.04 15.58 -1.38
CA ASN A 10 2.78 15.52 -2.12
C ASN A 10 2.37 14.05 -2.26
N VAL A 11 1.40 13.62 -1.47
CA VAL A 11 0.89 12.25 -1.47
C VAL A 11 -0.61 12.25 -1.73
N GLN A 12 -1.03 11.49 -2.74
CA GLN A 12 -2.42 11.34 -3.12
C GLN A 12 -2.87 9.87 -3.08
N LEU A 13 -4.07 9.65 -2.57
CA LEU A 13 -4.78 8.37 -2.65
C LEU A 13 -6.05 8.58 -3.47
N MET A 14 -6.16 7.85 -4.57
CA MET A 14 -7.38 7.78 -5.39
C MET A 14 -7.89 6.35 -5.40
N SER A 15 -9.14 6.15 -4.97
CA SER A 15 -9.75 4.82 -4.96
C SER A 15 -11.22 4.86 -5.36
N SER A 16 -11.59 3.94 -6.24
CA SER A 16 -12.94 3.81 -6.79
C SER A 16 -13.29 2.34 -6.90
N LYS A 17 -14.49 1.97 -6.44
CA LYS A 17 -15.04 0.62 -6.54
C LYS A 17 -16.51 0.71 -6.90
N LYS A 18 -16.90 0.04 -7.98
CA LYS A 18 -18.30 -0.13 -8.36
C LYS A 18 -18.84 -1.39 -7.69
N HIS A 19 -20.09 -1.33 -7.25
CA HIS A 19 -20.78 -2.46 -6.67
C HIS A 19 -22.25 -2.43 -7.06
N THR A 20 -22.81 -3.63 -7.22
CA THR A 20 -24.20 -3.86 -7.59
C THR A 20 -24.72 -4.92 -6.64
N PHE A 21 -25.91 -4.68 -6.10
CA PHE A 21 -26.61 -5.62 -5.24
C PHE A 21 -28.09 -5.60 -5.61
N ASP A 22 -28.73 -6.75 -5.47
CA ASP A 22 -30.15 -6.90 -5.66
C ASP A 22 -30.90 -6.59 -4.36
N VAL A 23 -32.11 -6.04 -4.49
CA VAL A 23 -32.99 -5.73 -3.37
C VAL A 23 -34.40 -6.23 -3.65
N ALA A 24 -35.10 -6.67 -2.60
CA ALA A 24 -36.47 -7.14 -2.72
C ALA A 24 -37.46 -5.98 -2.50
N ALA A 25 -38.26 -5.67 -3.52
CA ALA A 25 -39.27 -4.63 -3.44
C ALA A 25 -40.59 -5.16 -2.82
N VAL A 26 -40.59 -5.36 -1.49
CA VAL A 26 -41.75 -5.88 -0.74
C VAL A 26 -42.72 -4.77 -0.33
N SER A 27 -42.22 -3.69 0.26
CA SER A 27 -42.93 -2.44 0.53
C SER A 27 -41.95 -1.26 0.40
N PRO A 28 -42.43 -0.02 0.27
CA PRO A 28 -41.55 1.16 0.23
C PRO A 28 -40.59 1.24 1.43
N GLU A 29 -41.08 0.96 2.63
CA GLU A 29 -40.32 1.02 3.88
C GLU A 29 -39.30 -0.12 3.96
N ALA A 30 -39.71 -1.33 3.62
CA ALA A 30 -38.82 -2.50 3.61
C ALA A 30 -37.70 -2.36 2.58
N LEU A 31 -38.02 -1.83 1.39
CA LEU A 31 -37.04 -1.53 0.34
C LEU A 31 -36.01 -0.50 0.80
N ALA A 32 -36.47 0.60 1.43
CA ALA A 32 -35.57 1.64 1.94
C ALA A 32 -34.61 1.09 3.01
N CYS A 33 -35.12 0.27 3.94
CA CYS A 33 -34.30 -0.38 4.95
C CYS A 33 -33.26 -1.34 4.34
N ASP A 34 -33.66 -2.18 3.37
CA ASP A 34 -32.76 -3.14 2.73
C ASP A 34 -31.65 -2.44 1.93
N VAL A 35 -32.00 -1.42 1.14
CA VAL A 35 -31.03 -0.60 0.40
C VAL A 35 -30.04 0.07 1.36
N ALA A 36 -30.52 0.68 2.44
CA ALA A 36 -29.64 1.33 3.42
C ALA A 36 -28.69 0.34 4.10
N ALA A 37 -29.19 -0.84 4.47
CA ALA A 37 -28.38 -1.90 5.06
C ALA A 37 -27.29 -2.39 4.09
N LYS A 38 -27.63 -2.60 2.81
CA LYS A 38 -26.67 -3.02 1.78
C LYS A 38 -25.60 -1.98 1.48
N ILE A 39 -25.98 -0.70 1.46
CA ILE A 39 -25.00 0.39 1.31
C ILE A 39 -24.05 0.43 2.50
N ALA A 40 -24.57 0.36 3.74
CA ALA A 40 -23.76 0.39 4.95
C ALA A 40 -22.80 -0.82 5.03
N GLU A 41 -23.28 -2.01 4.67
CA GLU A 41 -22.47 -3.22 4.54
C GLU A 41 -21.35 -3.04 3.53
N PHE A 42 -21.67 -2.54 2.33
CA PHE A 42 -20.69 -2.28 1.28
C PHE A 42 -19.63 -1.25 1.71
N ASP A 43 -20.05 -0.13 2.31
CA ASP A 43 -19.14 0.92 2.75
C ASP A 43 -18.19 0.43 3.84
N THR A 44 -18.71 -0.32 4.81
CA THR A 44 -17.90 -0.92 5.88
C THR A 44 -16.86 -1.88 5.29
N ASN A 45 -17.30 -2.81 4.44
CA ASN A 45 -16.40 -3.76 3.80
C ASN A 45 -15.35 -3.08 2.92
N TYR A 46 -15.74 -2.02 2.20
CA TYR A 46 -14.81 -1.28 1.36
C TYR A 46 -13.77 -0.52 2.17
N GLN A 47 -14.17 0.14 3.26
CA GLN A 47 -13.24 0.83 4.16
C GLN A 47 -12.26 -0.15 4.83
N THR A 48 -12.74 -1.29 5.32
CA THR A 48 -11.87 -2.32 5.92
C THR A 48 -10.89 -2.87 4.89
N ALA A 49 -11.36 -3.20 3.68
CA ALA A 49 -10.49 -3.70 2.61
C ALA A 49 -9.43 -2.67 2.19
N LEU A 50 -9.79 -1.38 2.14
CA LEU A 50 -8.83 -0.31 1.85
C LEU A 50 -7.73 -0.22 2.91
N GLY A 51 -8.09 -0.27 4.20
CA GLY A 51 -7.11 -0.28 5.29
C GLY A 51 -6.14 -1.45 5.18
N LEU A 52 -6.65 -2.66 5.02
CA LEU A 52 -5.83 -3.87 4.85
C LEU A 52 -4.91 -3.80 3.63
N ASN A 53 -5.40 -3.23 2.52
CA ASN A 53 -4.59 -3.05 1.32
C ASN A 53 -3.45 -2.05 1.55
N LEU A 54 -3.71 -0.93 2.23
CA LEU A 54 -2.67 0.04 2.61
C LEU A 54 -1.61 -0.59 3.53
N ASP A 55 -2.03 -1.38 4.50
CA ASP A 55 -1.12 -2.09 5.40
C ASP A 55 -0.27 -3.12 4.64
N SER A 56 -0.86 -3.86 3.70
CA SER A 56 -0.14 -4.81 2.84
C SER A 56 0.85 -4.10 1.90
N LEU A 57 0.46 -2.96 1.31
CA LEU A 57 1.33 -2.15 0.47
C LEU A 57 2.56 -1.66 1.25
N SER A 58 2.36 -1.17 2.48
CA SER A 58 3.45 -0.69 3.34
C SER A 58 4.40 -1.80 3.78
N SER A 59 3.85 -2.95 4.16
CA SER A 59 4.63 -4.04 4.75
C SER A 59 5.34 -4.90 3.72
N ASN A 60 4.77 -5.05 2.51
CA ASN A 60 5.26 -5.98 1.49
C ASN A 60 5.75 -5.24 0.24
N ALA A 61 4.86 -4.50 -0.46
CA ALA A 61 5.17 -3.93 -1.77
C ALA A 61 6.29 -2.88 -1.71
N PHE A 62 6.21 -1.94 -0.76
CA PHE A 62 7.27 -0.93 -0.62
C PHE A 62 8.60 -1.53 -0.15
N LYS A 63 8.57 -2.55 0.73
CA LYS A 63 9.80 -3.24 1.14
C LYS A 63 10.45 -4.03 0.00
N ALA A 64 9.65 -4.55 -0.93
CA ALA A 64 10.15 -5.24 -2.12
C ALA A 64 10.86 -4.27 -3.07
N LEU A 65 10.38 -3.02 -3.18
CA LEU A 65 11.06 -1.98 -3.96
C LEU A 65 12.37 -1.52 -3.30
N ARG A 66 12.35 -1.26 -2.00
CA ARG A 66 13.54 -0.86 -1.25
C ARG A 66 13.51 -1.41 0.16
N ARG A 67 14.53 -2.19 0.50
CA ARG A 67 14.69 -2.70 1.86
C ARG A 67 15.17 -1.60 2.80
N GLN A 68 14.72 -1.66 4.06
CA GLN A 68 15.21 -0.79 5.12
C GLN A 68 16.71 -0.99 5.42
N LEU A 69 17.16 -2.24 5.34
CA LEU A 69 18.57 -2.62 5.49
C LEU A 69 18.97 -3.60 4.37
N PRO A 70 20.26 -3.63 3.99
CA PRO A 70 20.84 -4.69 3.18
C PRO A 70 20.48 -6.11 3.68
N MET A 71 20.69 -7.12 2.83
CA MET A 71 20.44 -8.52 3.19
C MET A 71 21.19 -8.96 4.46
N THR A 72 22.36 -8.36 4.71
CA THR A 72 23.20 -8.57 5.90
C THR A 72 22.59 -8.03 7.20
N ARG A 73 21.49 -7.26 7.14
CA ARG A 73 20.85 -6.59 8.28
C ARG A 73 21.77 -5.63 9.05
N ALA A 74 22.80 -5.12 8.38
CA ALA A 74 23.71 -4.10 8.91
C ALA A 74 23.72 -2.89 7.96
N LYS A 75 24.08 -1.71 8.49
CA LYS A 75 24.32 -0.54 7.63
C LYS A 75 25.47 -0.83 6.66
N VAL A 76 25.46 -0.12 5.54
CA VAL A 76 26.51 -0.26 4.52
C VAL A 76 27.83 0.29 5.07
N GLU A 77 28.85 -0.56 5.10
CA GLU A 77 30.21 -0.19 5.49
C GLU A 77 30.97 0.37 4.28
N TRP A 78 30.83 1.67 4.03
CA TRP A 78 31.39 2.33 2.86
C TRP A 78 32.91 2.17 2.72
N ASN A 79 33.65 2.22 3.84
CA ASN A 79 35.10 2.03 3.85
C ASN A 79 35.53 0.67 3.31
N LYS A 80 34.78 -0.40 3.66
CA LYS A 80 35.07 -1.75 3.16
C LYS A 80 34.81 -1.85 1.66
N ILE A 81 33.73 -1.25 1.16
CA ILE A 81 33.41 -1.23 -0.27
C ILE A 81 34.50 -0.53 -1.08
N ALA A 82 34.96 0.64 -0.62
CA ALA A 82 36.03 1.39 -1.29
C ALA A 82 37.34 0.58 -1.32
N ALA A 83 37.72 -0.05 -0.20
CA ALA A 83 38.91 -0.89 -0.14
C ALA A 83 38.83 -2.12 -1.08
N TYR A 84 37.68 -2.79 -1.15
CA TYR A 84 37.48 -3.90 -2.09
C TYR A 84 37.52 -3.45 -3.56
N GLN A 85 36.97 -2.28 -3.90
CA GLN A 85 37.04 -1.72 -5.25
C GLN A 85 38.49 -1.43 -5.65
N ALA A 86 39.26 -0.75 -4.79
CA ALA A 86 40.66 -0.47 -5.03
C ALA A 86 41.49 -1.75 -5.18
N GLY A 87 41.26 -2.74 -4.30
CA GLY A 87 41.93 -4.04 -4.40
C GLY A 87 41.60 -4.80 -5.69
N ALA A 88 40.34 -4.75 -6.15
CA ALA A 88 39.92 -5.36 -7.40
C ALA A 88 40.51 -4.65 -8.63
N GLU A 89 40.73 -3.34 -8.57
CA GLU A 89 41.37 -2.58 -9.64
C GLU A 89 42.85 -2.92 -9.77
N ILE A 90 43.57 -3.00 -8.64
CA ILE A 90 44.98 -3.43 -8.60
C ILE A 90 45.14 -4.84 -9.17
N SER A 91 44.25 -5.76 -8.80
CA SER A 91 44.29 -7.14 -9.31
C SER A 91 43.92 -7.27 -10.80
N ARG A 92 43.28 -6.25 -11.41
CA ARG A 92 42.87 -6.26 -12.81
C ARG A 92 43.94 -5.65 -13.74
N THR A 93 44.82 -4.81 -13.19
CA THR A 93 45.94 -4.18 -13.90
C THR A 93 47.27 -4.93 -13.75
N SER A 94 47.30 -5.97 -12.90
CA SER A 94 48.40 -6.93 -12.75
C SER A 94 48.21 -8.13 -13.68
#